data_AF-A0A519V4B4-F1
#
_entry.id   AF-A0A519V4B4-F1
#
_cell.length_a   1.000
_cell.length_b   1.000
_cell.length_c   1.000
_cell.angle_alpha   90.00
_cell.angle_beta   90.00
_cell.angle_gamma   90.00
#
_symmetry.space_group_name_H-M   'P 1'
#
loop_
_entity.id
_entity.type
_entity.pdbx_description
1 polymer ?
#
loop_
_entity_poly.entity_id
_entity_poly.type
_entity_poly.pdbx_seq_one_letter_code
_entity_poly.pdbx_strand_id
1 'polypeptide(L)'
;MQLSAVLLAATLLLACSAPSAETSAVAVATAPAQAAAFSETFEAGHKMGYAPTNEALATGTWLFAETLIGNSPQDHKDGEHAARMRANGRLTMQFDAPAGVRRIS
;
A
#
# COMPACT_ATOMS: atom_id res chain seq x y z
N MET A 1 -8.25 -70.85 48.56
CA MET A 1 -9.34 -71.54 47.84
C MET A 1 -10.01 -70.50 46.96
N GLN A 2 -9.91 -70.68 45.63
CA GLN A 2 -10.96 -70.42 44.61
C GLN A 2 -11.53 -68.99 44.47
N LEU A 3 -11.83 -68.44 43.30
CA LEU A 3 -11.92 -68.95 41.93
C LEU A 3 -11.83 -67.75 40.97
N SER A 4 -11.38 -68.05 39.76
CA SER A 4 -11.13 -67.19 38.60
C SER A 4 -12.33 -66.42 38.04
N ALA A 5 -11.97 -65.50 37.12
CA ALA A 5 -12.74 -65.08 35.94
C ALA A 5 -13.79 -63.98 36.21
N VAL A 6 -13.98 -62.94 35.39
CA VAL A 6 -13.80 -62.79 33.95
C VAL A 6 -13.51 -61.31 33.69
N LEU A 7 -12.37 -61.04 33.05
CA LEU A 7 -12.06 -59.80 32.36
C LEU A 7 -12.85 -59.82 31.04
N LEU A 8 -13.80 -58.91 30.80
CA LEU A 8 -14.41 -58.75 29.48
C LEU A 8 -15.01 -57.35 29.26
N ALA A 9 -14.93 -56.92 28.00
CA ALA A 9 -15.51 -55.74 27.35
C ALA A 9 -14.64 -54.46 27.40
N ALA A 10 -13.65 -54.30 26.53
CA ALA A 10 -13.75 -53.97 25.10
C ALA A 10 -14.19 -52.51 24.84
N THR A 11 -13.25 -51.69 24.34
CA THR A 11 -13.33 -51.02 23.02
C THR A 11 -12.11 -50.14 22.84
N LEU A 12 -11.04 -50.69 22.23
CA LEU A 12 -10.03 -49.88 21.56
C LEU A 12 -10.67 -49.32 20.28
N LEU A 13 -11.08 -48.06 20.29
CA LEU A 13 -11.29 -47.30 19.07
C LEU A 13 -9.92 -46.82 18.59
N LEU A 14 -9.26 -47.69 17.83
CA LEU A 14 -8.11 -47.35 17.00
C LEU A 14 -8.63 -46.45 15.86
N ALA A 15 -8.83 -45.17 16.16
CA ALA A 15 -9.15 -44.16 15.16
C ALA A 15 -7.90 -43.95 14.29
N CYS A 16 -7.81 -44.72 13.21
CA CYS A 16 -6.90 -44.44 12.11
C CYS A 16 -7.44 -43.23 11.37
N SER A 17 -7.07 -42.02 11.80
CA SER A 17 -7.17 -40.85 10.94
C SER A 17 -6.14 -41.02 9.84
N ALA A 18 -6.58 -41.44 8.66
CA ALA A 18 -5.78 -41.38 7.46
C ALA A 18 -5.25 -39.94 7.33
N PRO A 19 -3.94 -39.71 7.14
CA PRO A 19 -3.48 -38.40 6.75
C PRO A 19 -4.08 -38.14 5.38
N SER A 20 -5.06 -37.22 5.31
CA SER A 20 -5.41 -36.57 4.06
C SER A 20 -4.11 -36.08 3.47
N ALA A 21 -3.75 -36.57 2.29
CA ALA A 21 -2.68 -35.99 1.50
C ALA A 21 -3.15 -34.59 1.09
N GLU A 22 -3.02 -33.64 2.01
CA GLU A 22 -3.05 -32.23 1.68
C GLU A 22 -1.85 -32.02 0.77
N THR A 23 -2.15 -31.92 -0.52
CA THR A 23 -1.23 -31.38 -1.49
C THR A 23 -0.81 -30.03 -0.94
N SER A 24 0.40 -29.96 -0.38
CA SER A 24 1.05 -28.72 0.01
C SER A 24 1.16 -27.88 -1.25
N ALA A 25 0.15 -27.04 -1.48
CA ALA A 25 0.25 -25.91 -2.36
C ALA A 25 1.43 -25.11 -1.82
N VAL A 26 2.53 -25.09 -2.57
CA VAL A 26 3.64 -24.20 -2.31
C VAL A 26 3.06 -22.81 -2.43
N ALA A 27 2.74 -22.20 -1.29
CA ALA A 27 2.38 -20.80 -1.24
C ALA A 27 3.62 -20.05 -1.74
N VAL A 28 3.55 -19.58 -2.99
CA VAL A 28 4.50 -18.60 -3.50
C VAL A 28 4.28 -17.38 -2.63
N ALA A 29 5.14 -17.22 -1.62
CA ALA A 29 5.19 -16.01 -0.84
C ALA A 29 5.59 -14.89 -1.79
N THR A 30 4.62 -14.15 -2.31
CA THR A 30 4.88 -12.88 -2.98
C THR A 30 5.53 -11.99 -1.93
N ALA A 31 6.84 -11.77 -2.06
CA ALA A 31 7.52 -10.77 -1.24
C ALA A 31 6.76 -9.45 -1.39
N PRO A 32 6.45 -8.72 -0.31
CA PRO A 32 5.74 -7.47 -0.42
C PRO A 32 6.53 -6.57 -1.36
N ALA A 33 5.87 -6.05 -2.39
CA ALA A 33 6.48 -5.07 -3.28
C ALA A 33 6.97 -3.92 -2.41
N GLN A 34 8.28 -3.71 -2.36
CA GLN A 34 8.86 -2.63 -1.59
C GLN A 34 8.33 -1.32 -2.19
N ALA A 35 7.51 -0.57 -1.44
CA ALA A 35 7.03 0.71 -1.98
C ALA A 35 8.22 1.58 -2.37
N ALA A 36 8.26 1.97 -3.64
CA ALA A 36 9.23 2.93 -4.14
C ALA A 36 9.05 4.25 -3.38
N ALA A 37 10.16 4.94 -3.11
CA ALA A 37 10.07 6.31 -2.65
C ALA A 37 9.39 7.13 -3.75
N PHE A 38 8.26 7.76 -3.41
CA PHE A 38 7.55 8.66 -4.29
C PHE A 38 8.06 10.08 -4.04
N SER A 39 8.60 10.74 -5.08
CA SER A 39 9.12 12.11 -4.99
C SER A 39 8.63 12.93 -6.17
N GLU A 40 7.92 14.02 -5.88
CA GLU A 40 7.46 15.01 -6.87
C GLU A 40 8.10 16.35 -6.51
N THR A 41 8.84 16.94 -7.46
CA THR A 41 9.58 18.20 -7.27
C THR A 41 8.86 19.41 -7.87
N PHE A 42 7.78 19.19 -8.63
CA PHE A 42 6.98 20.22 -9.31
C PHE A 42 7.70 20.98 -10.44
N GLU A 43 8.92 20.58 -10.78
CA GLU A 43 9.77 21.26 -11.79
C GLU A 43 9.20 21.22 -13.22
N ALA A 44 8.35 20.25 -13.51
CA ALA A 44 7.68 20.15 -14.81
C ALA A 44 6.43 21.05 -14.92
N GLY A 45 5.94 21.59 -13.80
CA GLY A 45 4.68 22.33 -13.73
C GLY A 45 4.84 23.83 -14.02
N HIS A 46 3.78 24.44 -14.57
CA HIS A 46 3.77 25.87 -14.94
C HIS A 46 2.44 26.57 -14.61
N LYS A 47 1.58 25.95 -13.81
CA LYS A 47 0.25 26.49 -13.47
C LYS A 47 0.33 27.76 -12.63
N MET A 48 -0.06 28.91 -13.19
CA MET A 48 0.04 30.22 -12.51
C MET A 48 -1.21 30.69 -11.75
N GLY A 49 -2.34 29.97 -11.85
CA GLY A 49 -3.62 30.36 -11.25
C GLY A 49 -4.06 29.42 -10.13
N TYR A 50 -5.06 29.82 -9.34
CA TYR A 50 -5.60 28.99 -8.24
C TYR A 50 -6.83 28.15 -8.62
N ALA A 51 -7.44 28.39 -9.78
CA ALA A 51 -8.61 27.64 -10.24
C ALA A 51 -8.30 26.13 -10.39
N PRO A 52 -9.28 25.23 -10.20
CA PRO A 52 -9.09 23.80 -10.40
C PRO A 52 -8.58 23.46 -11.81
N THR A 53 -7.45 22.77 -11.93
CA THR A 53 -6.91 22.33 -13.24
C THR A 53 -5.99 21.13 -13.08
N ASN A 54 -5.96 20.28 -14.10
CA ASN A 54 -5.01 19.17 -14.19
C ASN A 54 -3.67 19.67 -14.72
N GLU A 55 -2.59 19.32 -14.02
CA GLU A 55 -1.21 19.56 -14.45
C GLU A 55 -0.51 18.22 -14.67
N ALA A 56 0.18 18.06 -15.79
CA ALA A 56 1.07 16.93 -16.01
C ALA A 56 2.43 17.23 -15.40
N LEU A 57 2.82 16.45 -14.39
CA LEU A 57 4.11 16.56 -13.71
C LEU A 57 4.96 15.32 -13.98
N ALA A 58 6.18 15.29 -13.43
CA ALA A 58 7.12 14.19 -13.63
C ALA A 58 6.58 12.84 -13.13
N THR A 59 5.77 12.84 -12.07
CA THR A 59 5.20 11.62 -11.50
C THR A 59 3.88 11.18 -12.13
N GLY A 60 3.20 12.06 -12.87
CA GLY A 60 1.89 11.80 -13.47
C GLY A 60 1.00 13.03 -13.50
N THR A 61 -0.29 12.83 -13.78
CA THR A 61 -1.27 13.92 -13.79
C THR A 61 -1.82 14.18 -12.40
N TRP A 62 -1.87 15.45 -12.02
CA TRP A 62 -2.34 15.92 -10.73
C TRP A 62 -3.45 16.96 -10.90
N LEU A 63 -4.51 16.87 -10.10
CA LEU A 63 -5.50 17.94 -9.99
C LEU A 63 -5.08 18.93 -8.91
N PHE A 64 -4.89 20.18 -9.32
CA PHE A 64 -4.59 21.32 -8.46
C PHE A 64 -5.87 22.10 -8.19
N ALA A 65 -6.23 22.35 -6.93
CA ALA A 65 -7.35 23.21 -6.55
C ALA A 65 -6.96 24.13 -5.40
N GLU A 66 -7.15 25.45 -5.55
CA GLU A 66 -6.58 26.47 -4.65
C GLU A 66 -5.06 26.30 -4.47
N THR A 67 -4.40 25.86 -5.55
CA THR A 67 -2.96 25.58 -5.63
C THR A 67 -2.40 26.06 -6.98
N LEU A 68 -1.24 26.69 -6.96
CA LEU A 68 -0.45 27.05 -8.15
C LEU A 68 0.98 26.46 -8.07
N ILE A 69 1.73 26.54 -9.16
CA ILE A 69 3.17 26.30 -9.18
C ILE A 69 3.88 27.62 -8.91
N GLY A 70 4.52 27.72 -7.74
CA GLY A 70 5.25 28.88 -7.28
C GLY A 70 6.75 28.76 -7.57
N ASN A 71 7.43 29.89 -7.58
CA ASN A 71 8.88 29.98 -7.71
C ASN A 71 9.50 31.06 -6.82
N SER A 72 8.76 31.58 -5.83
CA SER A 72 9.30 32.68 -5.02
C SER A 72 10.19 32.15 -3.90
N PRO A 73 11.11 32.97 -3.37
CA PRO A 73 12.07 32.53 -2.34
C PRO A 73 11.45 32.01 -1.04
N GLN A 74 10.17 32.29 -0.80
CA GLN A 74 9.42 31.86 0.37
C GLN A 74 8.76 30.49 0.19
N ASP A 75 8.76 29.93 -1.03
CA ASP A 75 8.23 28.60 -1.27
C ASP A 75 9.14 27.53 -0.67
N HIS A 76 8.50 26.48 -0.14
CA HIS A 76 9.20 25.28 0.31
C HIS A 76 9.45 24.40 -0.92
N LYS A 77 10.65 24.52 -1.49
CA LYS A 77 11.01 23.93 -2.78
C LYS A 77 12.30 23.13 -2.71
N ASP A 78 12.36 22.06 -3.49
CA ASP A 78 13.58 21.29 -3.80
C ASP A 78 13.88 21.49 -5.29
N GLY A 79 14.54 22.63 -5.59
CA GLY A 79 14.71 23.17 -6.94
C GLY A 79 14.20 24.61 -7.06
N GLU A 80 13.62 24.93 -8.22
CA GLU A 80 13.09 26.25 -8.56
C GLU A 80 11.57 26.35 -8.39
N HIS A 81 10.87 25.22 -8.34
CA HIS A 81 9.42 25.16 -8.32
C HIS A 81 8.87 24.41 -7.11
N ALA A 82 7.66 24.80 -6.69
CA ALA A 82 6.91 24.09 -5.66
C ALA A 82 5.40 24.31 -5.82
N ALA A 83 4.61 23.39 -5.29
CA ALA A 83 3.19 23.63 -5.12
C ALA A 83 2.94 24.67 -4.00
N ARG A 84 2.39 25.83 -4.39
CA ARG A 84 1.94 26.86 -3.44
C ARG A 84 0.44 26.77 -3.26
N MET A 85 0.03 26.32 -2.08
CA MET A 85 -1.36 26.23 -1.67
C MET A 85 -1.80 27.49 -0.92
N ARG A 86 -3.08 27.83 -1.04
CA ARG A 86 -3.75 28.81 -0.16
C ARG A 86 -5.06 28.24 0.35
N ALA A 87 -5.63 28.86 1.38
CA ALA A 87 -6.92 28.45 1.95
C ALA A 87 -7.00 26.93 2.16
N ASN A 88 -8.00 26.26 1.59
CA ASN A 88 -8.18 24.81 1.63
C ASN A 88 -7.56 24.11 0.40
N GLY A 89 -6.35 24.52 0.01
CA GLY A 89 -5.61 24.01 -1.13
C GLY A 89 -5.47 22.48 -1.11
N ARG A 90 -5.61 21.87 -2.28
CA ARG A 90 -5.53 20.42 -2.47
C ARG A 90 -4.71 20.08 -3.70
N LEU A 91 -3.96 18.99 -3.58
CA LEU A 91 -3.36 18.25 -4.67
C LEU A 91 -3.94 16.85 -4.67
N THR A 92 -4.43 16.39 -5.81
CA THR A 92 -4.96 15.03 -5.97
C THR A 92 -4.20 14.31 -7.06
N MET A 93 -3.56 13.19 -6.73
CA MET A 93 -2.98 12.31 -7.74
C MET A 93 -4.11 11.70 -8.58
N GLN A 94 -3.98 11.73 -9.90
CA GLN A 94 -4.91 11.08 -10.83
C GLN A 94 -4.27 9.87 -11.51
N PHE A 95 -3.38 9.21 -10.79
CA PHE A 95 -2.68 8.00 -11.21
C PHE A 95 -2.49 7.07 -10.01
N ASP A 96 -2.24 5.79 -10.31
CA ASP A 96 -2.04 4.78 -9.28
C ASP A 96 -0.59 4.79 -8.76
N ALA A 97 -0.44 4.60 -7.46
CA ALA A 97 0.83 4.25 -6.83
C ALA A 97 0.81 2.75 -6.50
N PRO A 98 1.19 1.86 -7.44
CA PRO A 98 0.97 0.41 -7.30
C PRO A 98 1.73 -0.21 -6.13
N ALA A 99 2.85 0.41 -5.74
CA ALA A 99 3.65 -0.04 -4.60
C ALA A 99 3.19 0.61 -3.27
N GLY A 100 2.23 1.53 -3.31
CA GLY A 100 1.74 2.31 -2.17
C GLY A 100 2.60 3.51 -1.79
N VAL A 101 2.15 4.29 -0.81
CA VAL A 101 2.89 5.42 -0.24
C VAL A 101 3.41 5.03 1.15
N ARG A 102 4.73 4.97 1.32
CA ARG A 102 5.38 4.57 2.60
C ARG A 102 5.72 5.74 3.52
N ARG A 103 5.96 6.91 2.95
CA ARG A 103 6.35 8.11 3.69
C ARG A 103 5.74 9.32 3.00
N ILE A 104 5.19 10.22 3.82
CA ILE A 104 4.84 11.59 3.46
C ILE A 104 5.71 12.44 4.38
N SER A 105 6.58 13.26 3.81
CA SER A 105 7.52 14.12 4.54
C SER A 105 7.54 15.50 3.95
#